data_AF-A0A8J2RV73-F1
#
_entry.id   AF-A0A8J2RV73-F1
#
_cell.length_a   1.000
_cell.length_b   1.000
_cell.length_c   1.000
_cell.angle_alpha   90.00
_cell.angle_beta   90.00
_cell.angle_gamma   90.00
#
_symmetry.space_group_name_H-M   'P 1'
#
loop_
_entity.id
_entity.type
_entity.pdbx_description
1 polymer ?
#
loop_
_entity_poly.entity_id
_entity_poly.type
_entity_poly.pdbx_seq_one_letter_code
_entity_poly.pdbx_strand_id
1 'polypeptide(L)'
;MVFSGNEKELTEMKFRAGNLSIEIKTISHRIVHELKVNEENLRKELRATLNSLETTATNLATTRAELISAKSDFADLTTKLNNRTSEIVDIGKMPSSCSDLQRMGHKLSGFFSVKGSQKLEMVYCDFYPNQNGSMYLSLFGY
;
A
#
# COMPACT_ATOMS: atom_id res chain seq x y z
N MET A 1 -85.67 -44.46 -5.22
CA MET A 1 -84.62 -44.55 -4.17
C MET A 1 -83.29 -43.88 -4.57
N VAL A 2 -83.24 -43.07 -5.63
CA VAL A 2 -81.98 -42.49 -6.17
C VAL A 2 -81.59 -41.15 -5.51
N PHE A 3 -82.55 -40.37 -5.03
CA PHE A 3 -82.32 -39.03 -4.49
C PHE A 3 -81.48 -38.96 -3.20
N SER A 4 -81.48 -40.02 -2.37
CA SER A 4 -80.76 -40.02 -1.09
C SER A 4 -79.23 -40.20 -1.21
N GLY A 5 -78.74 -40.78 -2.31
CA GLY A 5 -77.30 -40.93 -2.55
C GLY A 5 -76.61 -39.61 -2.88
N ASN A 6 -77.27 -38.79 -3.71
CA ASN A 6 -76.73 -37.54 -4.23
C ASN A 6 -76.54 -36.46 -3.14
N GLU A 7 -77.40 -36.43 -2.11
CA GLU A 7 -77.30 -35.46 -1.01
C GLU A 7 -76.11 -35.72 -0.08
N LYS A 8 -75.77 -37.01 0.14
CA LYS A 8 -74.60 -37.39 0.93
C LYS A 8 -73.31 -37.02 0.23
N GLU A 9 -73.21 -37.31 -1.07
CA GLU A 9 -72.05 -36.92 -1.89
C GLU A 9 -71.87 -35.40 -1.95
N LEU A 10 -72.97 -34.64 -2.08
CA LEU A 10 -72.93 -33.17 -2.07
C LEU A 10 -72.40 -32.60 -0.74
N THR A 11 -72.79 -33.21 0.38
CA THR A 11 -72.36 -32.77 1.71
C THR A 11 -70.87 -33.06 1.92
N GLU A 12 -70.40 -34.22 1.48
CA GLU A 12 -68.98 -34.58 1.54
C GLU A 12 -68.13 -33.66 0.64
N MET A 13 -68.60 -33.35 -0.57
CA MET A 13 -67.93 -32.40 -1.45
C MET A 13 -67.81 -31.01 -0.83
N LYS A 14 -68.87 -30.50 -0.19
CA LYS A 14 -68.82 -29.20 0.51
C LYS A 14 -67.82 -29.19 1.65
N PHE A 15 -67.75 -30.29 2.42
CA PHE A 15 -66.77 -30.44 3.50
C PHE A 15 -65.33 -30.44 2.96
N ARG A 16 -65.07 -31.23 1.91
CA ARG A 16 -63.76 -31.28 1.24
C ARG A 16 -63.37 -29.91 0.67
N ALA A 17 -64.30 -29.21 0.02
CA ALA A 17 -64.06 -27.86 -0.51
C ALA A 17 -63.74 -26.85 0.60
N GLY A 18 -64.41 -26.95 1.75
CA GLY A 18 -64.11 -26.13 2.93
C GLY A 18 -62.69 -26.36 3.45
N ASN A 19 -62.27 -27.62 3.60
CA ASN A 19 -60.92 -27.96 4.06
C ASN A 19 -59.85 -27.47 3.06
N LEU A 20 -60.05 -27.71 1.77
CA LEU A 20 -59.14 -27.21 0.72
C LEU A 20 -59.03 -25.68 0.75
N SER A 21 -60.13 -24.97 0.99
CA SER A 21 -60.11 -23.51 1.13
C SER A 21 -59.24 -23.05 2.32
N ILE A 22 -59.29 -23.75 3.45
CA ILE A 22 -58.47 -23.46 4.64
C ILE A 22 -56.99 -23.74 4.35
N GLU A 23 -56.67 -24.87 3.72
CA GLU A 23 -55.30 -25.22 3.33
C GLU A 23 -54.71 -24.19 2.36
N ILE A 24 -55.48 -23.78 1.34
CA ILE A 24 -55.05 -22.75 0.37
C ILE A 24 -54.74 -21.43 1.08
N LYS A 25 -55.61 -20.99 2.01
CA LYS A 25 -55.36 -19.77 2.79
C LYS A 25 -54.10 -19.87 3.64
N THR A 26 -53.90 -21.02 4.28
CA THR A 26 -52.72 -21.28 5.12
C THR A 26 -51.44 -21.27 4.30
N ILE A 27 -51.43 -21.95 3.16
CA ILE A 27 -50.29 -21.99 2.24
C ILE A 27 -50.01 -20.60 1.68
N SER A 28 -51.04 -19.85 1.30
CA SER A 28 -50.91 -18.48 0.80
C SER A 28 -50.24 -17.57 1.83
N HIS A 29 -50.69 -17.61 3.09
CA HIS A 29 -50.07 -16.84 4.17
C HIS A 29 -48.60 -17.21 4.38
N ARG A 30 -48.27 -18.51 4.36
CA ARG A 30 -46.89 -18.98 4.53
C ARG A 30 -45.98 -18.50 3.41
N ILE A 31 -46.43 -18.60 2.15
CA ILE A 31 -45.67 -18.14 0.98
C ILE A 31 -45.41 -16.63 1.06
N VAL A 32 -46.43 -15.84 1.40
CA VAL A 32 -46.28 -14.38 1.54
C VAL A 32 -45.26 -14.03 2.63
N HIS A 33 -45.31 -14.73 3.76
CA HIS A 33 -44.36 -14.52 4.85
C HIS A 33 -42.92 -14.89 4.44
N GLU A 34 -42.72 -16.06 3.85
CA GLU A 34 -41.40 -16.52 3.40
C GLU A 34 -40.79 -15.59 2.35
N LEU A 35 -41.60 -15.12 1.38
CA LEU A 35 -41.16 -14.15 0.39
C LEU A 35 -40.71 -12.83 1.04
N LYS A 36 -41.48 -12.33 2.01
CA LYS A 36 -41.14 -11.09 2.73
C LYS A 36 -39.84 -11.24 3.51
N VAL A 37 -39.68 -12.33 4.25
CA VAL A 37 -38.46 -12.60 5.03
C VAL A 37 -37.24 -12.70 4.11
N ASN A 38 -37.37 -13.41 2.99
CA ASN A 38 -36.27 -13.56 2.04
C ASN A 38 -35.90 -12.22 1.38
N GLU A 39 -36.87 -11.40 1.02
CA GLU A 39 -36.64 -10.05 0.50
C GLU A 39 -35.86 -9.18 1.52
N GLU A 40 -36.28 -9.19 2.78
CA GLU A 40 -35.61 -8.43 3.84
C GLU A 40 -34.18 -8.91 4.08
N ASN A 41 -33.94 -10.22 4.03
CA ASN A 41 -32.60 -10.79 4.20
C ASN A 41 -31.69 -10.43 3.02
N LEU A 42 -32.18 -10.58 1.78
CA LEU A 42 -31.45 -10.18 0.57
C LEU A 42 -31.08 -8.70 0.59
N ARG A 43 -32.00 -7.83 1.02
CA ARG A 43 -31.71 -6.39 1.18
C ARG A 43 -30.62 -6.13 2.22
N LYS A 44 -30.60 -6.87 3.34
CA LYS A 44 -29.56 -6.73 4.38
C LYS A 44 -28.19 -7.16 3.86
N GLU A 45 -28.10 -8.31 3.20
CA GLU A 45 -26.86 -8.82 2.62
C GLU A 45 -26.32 -7.90 1.52
N LEU A 46 -27.20 -7.37 0.67
CA LEU A 46 -26.83 -6.41 -0.36
C LEU A 46 -26.26 -5.12 0.26
N ARG A 47 -26.91 -4.60 1.31
CA ARG A 47 -26.42 -3.41 2.03
C ARG A 47 -25.05 -3.66 2.67
N ALA A 48 -24.86 -4.82 3.29
CA ALA A 48 -23.58 -5.19 3.88
C ALA A 48 -22.47 -5.27 2.81
N THR A 49 -22.79 -5.88 1.66
CA THR A 49 -21.86 -6.00 0.52
C THR A 49 -21.50 -4.63 -0.04
N LEU A 50 -22.46 -3.72 -0.19
CA LEU A 50 -22.22 -2.35 -0.67
C LEU A 50 -21.27 -1.59 0.27
N ASN A 51 -21.51 -1.64 1.59
CA ASN A 51 -20.66 -0.96 2.57
C ASN A 51 -19.23 -1.52 2.57
N SER A 52 -19.07 -2.83 2.42
CA SER A 52 -17.76 -3.48 2.31
C SER A 52 -17.02 -3.06 1.03
N LEU A 53 -17.75 -2.96 -0.09
CA LEU A 53 -17.20 -2.50 -1.36
C LEU A 53 -16.77 -1.04 -1.30
N GLU A 54 -17.57 -0.18 -0.68
CA GLU A 54 -17.22 1.23 -0.45
C GLU A 54 -15.95 1.36 0.40
N THR A 55 -15.86 0.61 1.50
CA THR A 55 -14.67 0.56 2.36
C THR A 55 -13.43 0.07 1.59
N THR A 56 -13.60 -0.92 0.71
CA THR A 56 -12.51 -1.43 -0.14
C THR A 56 -12.06 -0.36 -1.14
N ALA A 57 -13.00 0.40 -1.73
CA ALA A 57 -12.70 1.48 -2.65
C ALA A 57 -11.93 2.63 -1.96
N THR A 58 -12.32 3.01 -0.74
CA THR A 58 -11.62 4.06 0.03
C THR A 58 -10.21 3.63 0.42
N ASN A 59 -10.04 2.38 0.83
CA ASN A 59 -8.71 1.84 1.16
C ASN A 59 -7.80 1.81 -0.08
N LEU A 60 -8.33 1.38 -1.23
CA LEU A 60 -7.57 1.36 -2.48
C LEU A 60 -7.14 2.77 -2.91
N ALA A 61 -8.02 3.76 -2.77
CA ALA A 61 -7.68 5.16 -3.07
C ALA A 61 -6.57 5.68 -2.15
N THR A 62 -6.62 5.34 -0.86
CA THR A 62 -5.61 5.72 0.14
C THR A 62 -4.26 5.08 -0.18
N THR A 63 -4.21 3.76 -0.39
CA THR A 63 -2.98 3.05 -0.76
C THR A 63 -2.38 3.57 -2.07
N ARG A 64 -3.22 3.95 -3.04
CA ARG A 64 -2.75 4.57 -4.29
C ARG A 64 -2.06 5.92 -4.04
N ALA A 65 -2.59 6.74 -3.15
CA ALA A 65 -1.98 8.03 -2.79
C ALA A 65 -0.64 7.84 -2.08
N GLU A 66 -0.57 6.92 -1.11
CA GLU A 66 0.67 6.57 -0.40
C GLU A 66 1.75 6.07 -1.37
N LEU A 67 1.38 5.21 -2.33
CA LEU A 67 2.30 4.70 -3.34
C LEU A 67 2.85 5.80 -4.26
N ILE A 68 2.02 6.78 -4.64
CA ILE A 68 2.45 7.93 -5.43
C ILE A 68 3.46 8.78 -4.64
N SER A 69 3.20 9.01 -3.35
CA SER A 69 4.14 9.72 -2.47
C SER A 69 5.47 8.98 -2.37
N ALA A 70 5.44 7.67 -2.06
CA ALA A 70 6.64 6.85 -1.94
C ALA A 70 7.45 6.81 -3.25
N LYS A 71 6.78 6.77 -4.41
CA LYS A 71 7.43 6.86 -5.72
C LYS A 71 8.16 8.19 -5.91
N SER A 72 7.56 9.30 -5.47
CA SER A 72 8.19 10.62 -5.53
C SER A 72 9.43 10.68 -4.65
N ASP A 73 9.34 10.18 -3.41
CA ASP A 73 10.48 10.15 -2.48
C ASP A 73 11.62 9.28 -3.02
N PHE A 74 11.30 8.15 -3.64
CA PHE A 74 12.30 7.29 -4.28
C PHE A 74 13.00 7.97 -5.46
N ALA A 75 12.27 8.74 -6.26
CA ALA A 75 12.84 9.52 -7.36
C ALA A 75 13.79 10.62 -6.84
N ASP A 76 13.39 11.34 -5.79
CA ASP A 76 14.23 12.35 -5.14
C ASP A 76 15.50 11.73 -4.54
N LEU A 77 15.36 10.61 -3.81
CA LEU A 77 16.49 9.87 -3.25
C LEU A 77 17.45 9.39 -4.35
N THR A 78 16.93 8.87 -5.45
CA THR A 78 17.73 8.43 -6.60
C THR A 78 18.53 9.61 -7.17
N THR A 79 17.90 10.77 -7.37
CA THR A 79 18.59 11.97 -7.84
C THR A 79 19.66 12.43 -6.86
N LYS A 80 19.37 12.47 -5.55
CA LYS A 80 20.33 12.86 -4.51
C LYS A 80 21.53 11.92 -4.45
N LEU A 81 21.30 10.61 -4.56
CA LEU A 81 22.37 9.60 -4.59
C LEU A 81 23.22 9.72 -5.85
N ASN A 82 22.61 9.86 -7.02
CA ASN A 82 23.35 10.05 -8.26
C ASN A 82 24.22 11.31 -8.22
N ASN A 83 23.69 12.42 -7.70
CA ASN A 83 24.48 13.64 -7.51
C ASN A 83 25.68 13.39 -6.58
N ARG A 84 25.47 12.74 -5.42
CA ARG A 84 26.55 12.41 -4.48
C ARG A 84 27.62 11.48 -5.08
N THR A 85 27.22 10.48 -5.86
CA THR A 85 28.14 9.49 -6.42
C THR A 85 28.84 10.01 -7.67
N SER A 86 28.20 10.89 -8.45
CA SER A 86 28.83 11.50 -9.64
C SER A 86 30.06 12.35 -9.31
N GLU A 87 30.16 12.83 -8.08
CA GLU A 87 31.31 13.58 -7.57
C GLU A 87 32.48 12.69 -7.11
N ILE A 88 32.23 11.39 -6.89
CA ILE A 88 33.23 10.43 -6.42
C ILE A 88 33.86 9.75 -7.64
N VAL A 89 35.14 10.02 -7.85
CA VAL A 89 35.95 9.40 -8.90
C VAL A 89 36.87 8.38 -8.25
N ASP A 90 36.77 7.13 -8.69
CA ASP A 90 37.81 6.16 -8.40
C ASP A 90 39.08 6.54 -9.16
N ILE A 91 40.12 6.92 -8.42
CA ILE A 91 41.41 7.31 -8.98
C ILE A 91 42.31 6.10 -9.29
N GLY A 92 41.90 4.88 -8.91
CA GLY A 92 42.61 3.63 -9.19
C GLY A 92 44.00 3.52 -8.55
N LYS A 93 44.35 4.43 -7.64
CA LYS A 93 45.66 4.54 -6.99
C LYS A 93 45.53 5.13 -5.59
N MET A 94 46.58 4.97 -4.78
CA MET A 94 46.65 5.63 -3.48
C MET A 94 46.69 7.15 -3.65
N PRO A 95 45.85 7.93 -2.92
CA PRO A 95 45.83 9.38 -3.03
C PRO A 95 47.18 9.95 -2.62
N SER A 96 47.66 10.92 -3.39
CA SER A 96 48.92 11.63 -3.15
C SER A 96 48.73 13.08 -2.71
N SER A 97 47.47 13.55 -2.68
CA SER A 97 47.12 14.95 -2.45
C SER A 97 45.74 15.09 -1.82
N CYS A 98 45.47 16.27 -1.25
CA CYS A 98 44.12 16.64 -0.82
C CYS A 98 43.14 16.69 -2.01
N SER A 99 43.61 17.01 -3.22
CA SER A 99 42.80 17.00 -4.43
C SER A 99 42.34 15.57 -4.79
N ASP A 100 43.24 14.60 -4.67
CA ASP A 100 42.91 13.18 -4.85
C ASP A 100 41.87 12.73 -3.81
N LEU A 101 42.06 13.06 -2.54
CA LEU A 101 41.11 12.75 -1.46
C LEU A 101 39.72 13.39 -1.73
N GLN A 102 39.69 14.65 -2.17
CA GLN A 102 38.44 15.34 -2.51
C GLN A 102 37.70 14.63 -3.63
N ARG A 103 38.40 14.23 -4.69
CA ARG A 103 37.84 13.45 -5.81
C ARG A 103 37.37 12.08 -5.38
N MET A 104 37.99 11.47 -4.38
CA MET A 104 37.54 10.21 -3.77
C MET A 104 36.34 10.40 -2.82
N GLY A 105 35.82 11.63 -2.66
CA GLY A 105 34.62 11.92 -1.88
C GLY A 105 34.89 12.44 -0.46
N HIS A 106 36.13 12.73 -0.08
CA HIS A 106 36.43 13.38 1.20
C HIS A 106 35.98 14.85 1.16
N LYS A 107 35.07 15.21 2.08
CA LYS A 107 34.50 16.57 2.18
C LYS A 107 34.73 17.26 3.53
N LEU A 108 35.12 16.50 4.56
CA LEU A 108 35.38 17.05 5.88
C LEU A 108 36.87 17.36 6.02
N SER A 109 37.19 18.61 6.41
CA SER A 109 38.57 19.01 6.66
C SER A 109 39.17 18.19 7.80
N GLY A 110 40.44 17.81 7.70
CA GLY A 110 41.07 16.91 8.67
C GLY A 110 42.47 16.44 8.26
N PHE A 111 43.05 15.60 9.11
CA PHE A 111 44.35 14.95 8.83
C PHE A 111 44.15 13.63 8.11
N PHE A 112 44.89 13.43 7.02
CA PHE A 112 44.80 12.25 6.18
C PHE A 112 46.19 11.71 5.83
N SER A 113 46.31 10.39 5.74
CA SER A 113 47.51 9.73 5.22
C SER A 113 47.47 9.69 3.70
N VAL A 114 48.49 10.24 3.05
CA VAL A 114 48.65 10.21 1.58
C VAL A 114 49.98 9.57 1.19
N LYS A 115 50.09 9.18 -0.06
CA LYS A 115 51.33 8.65 -0.64
C LYS A 115 52.35 9.78 -0.82
N GLY A 116 53.40 9.76 0.01
CA GLY A 116 54.59 10.59 -0.16
C GLY A 116 55.60 9.98 -1.14
N SER A 117 56.76 10.63 -1.31
CA SER A 117 57.76 10.21 -2.31
C SER A 117 58.43 8.86 -1.99
N GLN A 118 58.60 8.53 -0.70
CA GLN A 118 59.22 7.28 -0.24
C GLN A 118 58.47 6.61 0.91
N LYS A 119 57.63 7.37 1.65
CA LYS A 119 56.87 6.91 2.81
C LYS A 119 55.47 7.52 2.80
N LEU A 120 54.61 7.02 3.69
CA LEU A 120 53.32 7.65 3.98
C LEU A 120 53.54 9.01 4.65
N GLU A 121 52.77 10.01 4.23
CA GLU A 121 52.81 11.37 4.78
C GLU A 121 51.44 11.73 5.35
N MET A 122 51.44 12.40 6.50
CA MET A 122 50.23 12.97 7.10
C MET A 122 50.07 14.41 6.62
N VAL A 123 48.94 14.70 5.95
CA VAL A 123 48.60 16.02 5.45
C VAL A 123 47.32 16.52 6.10
N TYR A 124 47.24 17.81 6.40
CA TYR A 124 45.98 18.44 6.74
C TYR A 124 45.31 18.96 5.48
N CYS A 125 44.11 18.46 5.18
CA CYS A 125 43.30 18.92 4.07
C CYS A 125 42.20 19.83 4.59
N ASP A 126 42.19 21.07 4.13
CA ASP A 126 41.07 21.98 4.30
C ASP A 126 40.23 22.04 3.03
N PHE A 127 39.01 21.50 3.09
CA PHE A 127 38.06 21.50 1.96
C PHE A 127 37.12 22.70 1.97
N TYR A 128 37.23 23.60 2.96
CA TYR A 128 36.48 24.85 3.05
C TYR A 128 37.41 26.06 3.22
N PRO A 129 38.34 26.31 2.28
CA PRO A 129 39.29 27.40 2.44
C PRO A 129 38.54 28.75 2.48
N ASN A 130 38.64 29.45 3.61
CA ASN A 130 38.07 30.77 3.80
C ASN A 130 38.82 31.80 2.94
N GLN A 131 38.44 31.94 1.66
CA GLN A 131 38.81 32.95 0.65
C GLN A 131 40.29 33.41 0.50
N ASN A 132 41.26 32.96 1.32
CA ASN A 132 42.63 33.50 1.35
C ASN A 132 43.73 32.49 1.76
N GLY A 133 43.48 31.18 1.80
CA GLY A 133 44.48 30.19 2.23
C GLY A 133 44.65 29.06 1.23
N SER A 134 45.89 28.81 0.79
CA SER A 134 46.25 27.67 -0.05
C SER A 134 45.80 26.34 0.56
N MET A 135 45.32 25.42 -0.29
CA MET A 135 44.81 24.08 0.03
C MET A 135 45.84 23.09 0.64
N TYR A 136 46.96 23.60 1.17
CA TYR A 136 48.06 22.81 1.71
C TYR A 136 48.62 23.47 2.96
N LEU A 137 48.52 22.76 4.10
CA LEU A 137 49.41 22.91 5.23
C LEU A 137 49.98 21.52 5.54
N SER A 138 51.23 21.26 5.16
CA SER A 138 51.98 20.10 5.66
C SER A 138 52.74 20.49 6.92
N LEU A 139 52.88 19.56 7.87
CA LEU A 139 54.11 19.26 8.63
C LEU A 139 53.80 18.38 9.86
N PHE A 140 53.90 17.06 9.72
CA PHE A 140 54.55 16.19 10.71
C PHE A 140 55.13 14.98 9.98
N GLY A 141 56.40 15.07 9.59
CA GLY A 141 57.21 13.94 9.17
C GLY A 141 58.27 13.69 10.23
N TYR A 142 58.22 12.52 10.89
CA TYR A 142 59.37 11.96 11.61
C TYR A 142 60.34 11.33 10.60
#